data_AF-A0AA40PR91-F1
#
_entry.id   AF-A0AA40PR91-F1
#
_cell.length_a   1.000
_cell.length_b   1.000
_cell.length_c   1.000
_cell.angle_alpha   90.00
_cell.angle_beta   90.00
_cell.angle_gamma   90.00
#
_symmetry.space_group_name_H-M   'P 1'
#
loop_
_entity.id
_entity.type
_entity.pdbx_description
1 polymer ?
#
loop_
_entity_poly.entity_id
_entity_poly.type
_entity_poly.pdbx_seq_one_letter_code
_entity_poly.pdbx_strand_id
1 'polypeptide(L)'
;MTEYPVPQNPLLLRALRLMDAFSKSDDERDFYLDRVEGFILYIDLDKDQEDLDKIYQELEDNAERYCLIPKLTFYEVKKIMETFINEKIYDIDTKEKFLEILQSKNAREQFLEFVYDHESELEKWQQFYAERSRIRIIEWLRNNKFHFVFEEDLDFTKHVLEQLKIHLFDAKVSKEITQARQLLANKAKVYYSNEALNPRPKRGRPPKQSAKVETETTISSDIYTKVPAIARRFLFLPEISSASSITFSEKFDTEEEFLANLRGSTRLEDQLNLANLSERFASLKELSAKLGYDSESGEDLFSGDDDDEEEVSLKPKTGKRGRKKAT
;
A
#
# COMPACT_ATOMS: atom_id res chain seq x y z
N MET A 1 3.96 7.66 31.28
CA MET A 1 2.66 7.47 30.63
C MET A 1 2.20 8.81 30.10
N THR A 2 2.44 9.05 28.82
CA THR A 2 1.95 10.21 28.08
C THR A 2 0.44 10.05 27.91
N GLU A 3 -0.34 10.97 28.48
CA GLU A 3 -1.80 10.93 28.36
C GLU A 3 -2.17 11.44 26.96
N TYR A 4 -2.58 10.52 26.08
CA TYR A 4 -3.00 10.86 24.72
C TYR A 4 -4.35 11.57 24.72
N PRO A 5 -4.58 12.49 23.76
CA PRO A 5 -5.89 13.09 23.61
C PRO A 5 -6.91 12.01 23.23
N VAL A 6 -8.07 12.04 23.88
CA VAL A 6 -9.12 11.04 23.67
C VAL A 6 -10.02 11.47 22.51
N PRO A 7 -10.15 10.66 21.44
CA PRO A 7 -11.03 11.00 20.33
C PRO A 7 -12.49 11.05 20.78
N GLN A 8 -13.23 12.04 20.29
CA GLN A 8 -14.63 12.30 20.66
C GLN A 8 -15.65 11.54 19.78
N ASN A 9 -15.17 10.80 18.80
CA ASN A 9 -15.96 9.94 17.92
C ASN A 9 -15.12 8.72 17.49
N PRO A 10 -15.76 7.66 16.93
CA PRO A 10 -15.00 6.57 16.34
C PRO A 10 -13.98 7.08 15.31
N LEU A 11 -12.83 6.41 15.22
CA LEU A 11 -11.81 6.69 14.23
C LEU A 11 -12.39 6.51 12.82
N LEU A 12 -12.12 7.50 11.97
CA LEU A 12 -12.48 7.46 10.55
C LEU A 12 -11.34 6.75 9.82
N LEU A 13 -11.54 5.49 9.47
CA LEU A 13 -10.56 4.67 8.76
C LEU A 13 -10.99 4.48 7.30
N ARG A 14 -10.04 4.13 6.43
CA ARG A 14 -10.33 3.70 5.06
C ARG A 14 -10.04 2.22 4.92
N ALA A 15 -11.05 1.46 4.52
CA ALA A 15 -10.93 0.02 4.36
C ALA A 15 -9.91 -0.34 3.28
N LEU A 16 -9.89 0.41 2.17
CA LEU A 16 -8.97 0.17 1.07
C LEU A 16 -7.50 0.41 1.46
N ARG A 17 -7.24 1.45 2.26
CA ARG A 17 -5.88 1.72 2.77
C ARG A 17 -5.40 0.63 3.74
N LEU A 18 -6.28 0.16 4.61
CA LEU A 18 -5.97 -0.97 5.48
C LEU A 18 -5.78 -2.25 4.68
N MET A 19 -6.56 -2.46 3.61
CA MET A 19 -6.37 -3.60 2.73
C MET A 19 -4.98 -3.60 2.09
N ASP A 20 -4.54 -2.45 1.57
CA ASP A 20 -3.20 -2.30 0.99
C ASP A 20 -2.09 -2.54 2.03
N ALA A 21 -2.25 -1.99 3.24
CA ALA A 21 -1.30 -2.22 4.33
C ALA A 21 -1.22 -3.70 4.75
N PHE A 22 -2.36 -4.40 4.81
CA PHE A 22 -2.39 -5.85 5.10
C PHE A 22 -1.75 -6.67 3.97
N SER A 23 -1.93 -6.26 2.71
CA SER A 23 -1.37 -7.00 1.58
C SER A 23 0.10 -6.75 1.36
N LYS A 24 0.65 -5.61 1.79
CA LYS A 24 2.07 -5.25 1.62
C LYS A 24 2.94 -5.52 2.84
N SER A 25 2.36 -5.93 3.96
CA SER A 25 3.13 -6.20 5.17
C SER A 25 3.86 -7.53 5.07
N ASP A 26 5.19 -7.47 5.14
CA ASP A 26 6.11 -8.61 5.05
C ASP A 26 7.27 -8.44 6.05
N ASP A 27 8.32 -9.25 5.94
CA ASP A 27 9.45 -9.22 6.87
C ASP A 27 10.31 -7.94 6.78
N GLU A 28 10.21 -7.18 5.69
CA GLU A 28 10.95 -5.93 5.45
C GLU A 28 10.08 -4.69 5.66
N ARG A 29 8.75 -4.86 5.60
CA ARG A 29 7.75 -3.79 5.61
C ARG A 29 6.74 -3.99 6.74
N ASP A 30 6.92 -3.21 7.79
CA ASP A 30 5.99 -3.16 8.91
C ASP A 30 5.00 -2.01 8.77
N PHE A 31 3.73 -2.30 9.09
CA PHE A 31 2.69 -1.29 9.15
C PHE A 31 2.11 -1.19 10.56
N TYR A 32 1.97 0.02 11.09
CA TYR A 32 1.37 0.26 12.41
C TYR A 32 0.15 1.15 12.28
N LEU A 33 -0.99 0.71 12.84
CA LEU A 33 -2.18 1.52 12.96
C LEU A 33 -2.17 2.29 14.29
N ASP A 34 -2.36 3.59 14.20
CA ASP A 34 -2.49 4.48 15.35
C ASP A 34 -3.88 4.36 16.02
N ARG A 35 -3.90 4.26 17.35
CA ARG A 35 -5.12 4.14 18.15
C ARG A 35 -5.79 5.48 18.49
N VAL A 36 -5.17 6.61 18.18
CA VAL A 36 -5.57 7.94 18.65
C VAL A 36 -6.32 8.73 17.57
N GLU A 37 -5.73 8.86 16.38
CA GLU A 37 -6.24 9.52 15.18
C GLU A 37 -6.55 8.54 14.03
N GLY A 38 -5.91 7.36 14.00
CA GLY A 38 -6.18 6.33 12.98
C GLY A 38 -5.33 6.44 11.71
N PHE A 39 -4.20 7.16 11.74
CA PHE A 39 -3.22 7.10 10.66
C PHE A 39 -2.45 5.77 10.67
N ILE A 40 -1.83 5.44 9.54
CA ILE A 40 -0.98 4.26 9.40
C ILE A 40 0.46 4.71 9.23
N LEU A 41 1.39 4.08 9.94
CA LEU A 41 2.82 4.20 9.72
C LEU A 41 3.29 3.05 8.83
N TYR A 42 4.13 3.37 7.85
CA TYR A 42 4.84 2.45 6.98
C TYR A 42 6.33 2.55 7.29
N ILE A 43 6.87 1.47 7.86
CA ILE A 43 8.28 1.34 8.23
C ILE A 43 8.90 0.31 7.31
N ASP A 44 9.88 0.78 6.56
CA ASP A 44 10.58 0.04 5.54
C ASP A 44 12.06 0.01 5.91
N LEU A 45 12.69 -1.16 5.88
CA LEU A 45 14.10 -1.34 6.21
C LEU A 45 15.04 -0.58 5.27
N ASP A 46 14.57 -0.16 4.10
CA ASP A 46 15.34 0.65 3.15
C ASP A 46 15.49 2.14 3.57
N LYS A 47 14.86 2.57 4.67
CA LYS A 47 14.97 3.95 5.19
C LYS A 47 16.27 4.19 5.96
N ASP A 48 16.62 5.47 6.11
CA ASP A 48 17.82 5.88 6.84
C ASP A 48 17.86 5.31 8.27
N GLN A 49 18.98 4.69 8.65
CA GLN A 49 19.11 4.03 9.95
C GLN A 49 18.83 4.97 11.14
N GLU A 50 19.24 6.24 11.07
CA GLU A 50 18.99 7.21 12.13
C GLU A 50 17.49 7.49 12.31
N ASP A 51 16.74 7.53 11.21
CA ASP A 51 15.29 7.71 11.25
C ASP A 51 14.60 6.43 11.73
N LEU A 52 15.10 5.25 11.35
CA LEU A 52 14.64 3.95 11.83
C LEU A 52 14.83 3.82 13.36
N ASP A 53 16.01 4.14 13.88
CA ASP A 53 16.28 4.07 15.31
C ASP A 53 15.34 4.99 16.10
N LYS A 54 15.09 6.21 15.61
CA LYS A 54 14.17 7.17 16.23
C LYS A 54 12.73 6.69 16.21
N ILE A 55 12.26 6.10 15.10
CA ILE A 55 10.88 5.62 15.04
C ILE A 55 10.70 4.37 15.90
N TYR A 56 11.67 3.45 15.94
CA TYR A 56 11.60 2.29 16.83
C TYR A 56 11.58 2.71 18.30
N GLN A 57 12.38 3.71 18.67
CA GLN A 57 12.31 4.29 20.01
C GLN A 57 10.93 4.89 20.32
N GLU A 58 10.34 5.64 19.39
CA GLU A 58 8.98 6.18 19.52
C GLU A 58 7.93 5.06 19.66
N LEU A 59 8.06 3.95 18.93
CA LEU A 59 7.17 2.80 19.01
C LEU A 59 7.30 2.07 20.36
N GLU A 60 8.50 1.94 20.89
CA GLU A 60 8.77 1.31 22.18
C GLU A 60 8.24 2.17 23.34
N ASP A 61 8.59 3.46 23.35
CA ASP A 61 8.19 4.41 24.38
C ASP A 61 6.66 4.59 24.44
N ASN A 62 5.99 4.38 23.29
CA ASN A 62 4.56 4.60 23.10
C ASN A 62 3.83 3.36 22.57
N ALA A 63 4.23 2.16 23.01
CA ALA A 63 3.71 0.89 22.52
C ALA A 63 2.18 0.73 22.63
N GLU A 64 1.54 1.41 23.59
CA GLU A 64 0.07 1.38 23.75
C GLU A 64 -0.68 2.13 22.64
N ARG A 65 0.00 3.05 21.92
CA ARG A 65 -0.59 3.88 20.87
C ARG A 65 -0.63 3.16 19.52
N TYR A 66 0.41 2.39 19.22
CA TYR A 66 0.60 1.79 17.90
C TYR A 66 0.24 0.31 17.92
N CYS A 67 -0.47 -0.15 16.89
CA CYS A 67 -0.84 -1.54 16.75
C CYS A 67 -0.28 -2.10 15.44
N LEU A 68 0.61 -3.07 15.52
CA LEU A 68 1.17 -3.75 14.35
C LEU A 68 0.06 -4.44 13.54
N ILE A 69 0.00 -4.10 12.25
CA ILE A 69 -0.85 -4.77 11.27
C ILE A 69 -0.26 -6.15 10.98
N PRO A 70 -1.07 -7.22 11.01
CA PRO A 70 -0.56 -8.58 10.91
C PRO A 70 -0.15 -8.89 9.46
N LYS A 71 1.02 -9.51 9.34
CA LYS A 71 1.54 -10.07 8.09
C LYS A 71 0.71 -11.27 7.67
N LEU A 72 0.45 -11.40 6.37
CA LEU A 72 -0.20 -12.59 5.82
C LEU A 72 0.84 -13.69 5.66
N THR A 73 0.65 -14.81 6.36
CA THR A 73 1.53 -15.96 6.15
C THR A 73 1.27 -16.57 4.77
N PHE A 74 2.28 -17.25 4.22
CA PHE A 74 2.14 -18.00 2.96
C PHE A 74 0.91 -18.93 2.95
N TYR A 75 0.63 -19.59 4.08
CA TYR A 75 -0.54 -20.47 4.22
C TYR A 75 -1.87 -19.73 4.13
N GLU A 76 -1.94 -18.51 4.69
CA GLU A 76 -3.14 -17.69 4.61
C GLU A 76 -3.37 -17.16 3.20
N VAL A 77 -2.32 -16.68 2.53
CA VAL A 77 -2.39 -16.25 1.13
C VAL A 77 -2.85 -17.41 0.25
N LYS A 78 -2.24 -18.60 0.41
CA LYS A 78 -2.64 -19.80 -0.32
C LYS A 78 -4.10 -20.17 -0.07
N LYS A 79 -4.55 -20.13 1.19
CA LYS A 79 -5.94 -20.42 1.55
C LYS A 79 -6.93 -19.43 0.93
N ILE A 80 -6.56 -18.15 0.83
CA ILE A 80 -7.40 -17.13 0.16
C ILE A 80 -7.57 -17.49 -1.32
N MET A 81 -6.46 -17.82 -2.01
CA MET A 81 -6.50 -18.24 -3.42
C MET A 81 -7.31 -19.54 -3.60
N GLU A 82 -7.10 -20.56 -2.76
CA GLU A 82 -7.88 -21.80 -2.77
C GLU A 82 -9.39 -21.56 -2.56
N THR A 83 -9.74 -20.65 -1.65
CA THR A 83 -11.13 -20.31 -1.38
C THR A 83 -11.76 -19.63 -2.59
N PHE A 84 -11.06 -18.69 -3.23
CA PHE A 84 -11.50 -18.07 -4.47
C PHE A 84 -11.78 -19.10 -5.57
N ILE A 85 -10.82 -20.00 -5.81
CA ILE A 85 -10.93 -21.04 -6.84
C ILE A 85 -12.13 -21.95 -6.58
N ASN A 86 -12.42 -22.25 -5.31
CA ASN A 86 -13.53 -23.11 -4.95
C ASN A 86 -14.90 -22.43 -5.01
N GLU A 87 -14.98 -21.14 -4.64
CA GLU A 87 -16.24 -20.42 -4.50
C GLU A 87 -16.64 -19.61 -5.73
N LYS A 88 -15.68 -19.13 -6.53
CA LYS A 88 -15.92 -18.16 -7.60
C LYS A 88 -15.63 -18.68 -9.00
N ILE A 89 -14.78 -19.71 -9.14
CA ILE A 89 -14.46 -20.32 -10.43
C ILE A 89 -15.38 -21.51 -10.68
N TYR A 90 -16.25 -21.37 -11.68
CA TYR A 90 -17.22 -22.40 -12.07
C TYR A 90 -16.80 -23.20 -13.31
N ASP A 91 -15.98 -22.60 -14.17
CA ASP A 91 -15.45 -23.28 -15.35
C ASP A 91 -14.41 -24.32 -14.93
N ILE A 92 -14.58 -25.56 -15.39
CA ILE A 92 -13.79 -26.72 -14.93
C ILE A 92 -12.35 -26.59 -15.41
N ASP A 93 -12.13 -26.22 -16.67
CA ASP A 93 -10.81 -26.13 -17.28
C ASP A 93 -10.00 -24.99 -16.62
N THR A 94 -10.63 -23.84 -16.39
CA THR A 94 -10.04 -22.72 -15.66
C THR A 94 -9.72 -23.09 -14.21
N LYS A 95 -10.63 -23.82 -13.55
CA LYS A 95 -10.43 -24.29 -12.18
C LYS A 95 -9.25 -25.26 -12.07
N GLU A 96 -9.10 -26.18 -13.02
CA GLU A 96 -7.99 -27.14 -13.05
C GLU A 96 -6.64 -26.42 -13.21
N LYS A 97 -6.56 -25.44 -14.13
CA LYS A 97 -5.36 -24.60 -14.29
C LYS A 97 -4.98 -23.87 -13.00
N PHE A 98 -5.97 -23.27 -12.32
CA PHE A 98 -5.72 -22.60 -11.04
C PHE A 98 -5.21 -23.57 -9.96
N LEU A 99 -5.73 -24.79 -9.90
CA LEU A 99 -5.27 -25.81 -8.96
C LEU A 99 -3.85 -26.28 -9.27
N GLU A 100 -3.46 -26.34 -10.55
CA GLU A 100 -2.08 -26.61 -10.97
C GLU A 100 -1.14 -25.48 -10.51
N ILE A 101 -1.53 -24.22 -10.73
CA ILE A 101 -0.78 -23.03 -10.30
C ILE A 101 -0.54 -23.06 -8.79
N LEU A 102 -1.54 -23.45 -7.98
CA LEU A 102 -1.41 -23.52 -6.52
C LEU A 102 -0.38 -24.55 -6.01
N GLN A 103 0.00 -25.50 -6.85
CA GLN A 103 1.03 -26.49 -6.55
C GLN A 103 2.43 -26.02 -6.96
N SER A 104 2.54 -24.91 -7.70
CA SER A 104 3.81 -24.36 -8.14
C SER A 104 4.59 -23.68 -7.00
N LYS A 105 5.89 -23.45 -7.22
CA LYS A 105 6.76 -22.77 -6.25
C LYS A 105 6.43 -21.29 -6.07
N ASN A 106 5.92 -20.65 -7.12
CA ASN A 106 5.56 -19.23 -7.16
C ASN A 106 4.05 -19.07 -7.37
N ALA A 107 3.29 -19.82 -6.58
CA ALA A 107 1.84 -19.95 -6.75
C ALA A 107 1.11 -18.61 -6.75
N ARG A 108 1.55 -17.64 -5.93
CA ARG A 108 0.90 -16.33 -5.83
C ARG A 108 1.08 -15.51 -7.11
N GLU A 109 2.32 -15.34 -7.57
CA GLU A 109 2.62 -14.52 -8.73
C GLU A 109 1.98 -15.11 -9.98
N GLN A 110 2.09 -16.42 -10.17
CA GLN A 110 1.46 -17.11 -11.29
C GLN A 110 -0.07 -17.07 -11.22
N PHE A 111 -0.63 -17.10 -10.01
CA PHE A 111 -2.07 -16.97 -9.83
C PHE A 111 -2.53 -15.57 -10.25
N LEU A 112 -1.84 -14.52 -9.78
CA LEU A 112 -2.17 -13.15 -10.16
C LEU A 112 -1.99 -12.96 -11.66
N GLU A 113 -0.87 -13.37 -12.23
CA GLU A 113 -0.62 -13.35 -13.68
C GLU A 113 -1.78 -13.95 -14.46
N PHE A 114 -2.18 -15.17 -14.10
CA PHE A 114 -3.29 -15.84 -14.77
C PHE A 114 -4.62 -15.10 -14.58
N VAL A 115 -4.90 -14.55 -13.41
CA VAL A 115 -6.10 -13.73 -13.16
C VAL A 115 -6.09 -12.47 -14.03
N TYR A 116 -4.96 -11.77 -14.14
CA TYR A 116 -4.83 -10.54 -14.92
C TYR A 116 -4.98 -10.78 -16.43
N ASP A 117 -4.59 -11.96 -16.93
CA ASP A 117 -4.82 -12.35 -18.33
C ASP A 117 -6.29 -12.68 -18.63
N HIS A 118 -7.13 -12.87 -17.61
CA HIS A 118 -8.54 -13.24 -17.74
C HIS A 118 -9.43 -12.20 -17.06
N GLU A 119 -9.82 -11.15 -17.80
CA GLU A 119 -10.60 -10.01 -17.29
C GLU A 119 -11.83 -10.42 -16.46
N SER A 120 -12.60 -11.43 -16.89
CA SER A 120 -13.76 -11.89 -16.14
C SER A 120 -13.42 -12.55 -14.80
N GLU A 121 -12.24 -13.15 -14.67
CA GLU A 121 -11.76 -13.71 -13.41
C GLU A 121 -11.11 -12.64 -12.53
N LEU A 122 -10.47 -11.63 -13.13
CA LEU A 122 -9.96 -10.45 -12.45
C LEU A 122 -11.06 -9.70 -11.71
N GLU A 123 -12.21 -9.43 -12.35
CA GLU A 123 -13.33 -8.77 -11.69
C GLU A 123 -13.85 -9.56 -10.49
N LYS A 124 -13.95 -10.89 -10.63
CA LYS A 124 -14.39 -11.78 -9.54
C LYS A 124 -13.36 -11.80 -8.41
N TRP A 125 -12.07 -11.83 -8.74
CA TRP A 125 -10.98 -11.82 -7.78
C TRP A 125 -10.97 -10.52 -6.98
N GLN A 126 -11.05 -9.37 -7.64
CA GLN A 126 -11.10 -8.05 -7.00
C GLN A 126 -12.25 -7.95 -6.00
N GLN A 127 -13.45 -8.35 -6.41
CA GLN A 127 -14.64 -8.35 -5.52
C GLN A 127 -14.47 -9.31 -4.35
N PHE A 128 -14.06 -10.56 -4.63
CA PHE A 128 -13.85 -11.57 -3.60
C PHE A 128 -12.80 -11.15 -2.58
N TYR A 129 -11.66 -10.65 -3.06
CA TYR A 129 -10.55 -10.23 -2.21
C TYR A 129 -10.96 -9.02 -1.36
N ALA A 130 -11.60 -8.01 -1.95
CA ALA A 130 -12.07 -6.84 -1.21
C ALA A 130 -13.07 -7.23 -0.10
N GLU A 131 -14.06 -8.09 -0.39
CA GLU A 131 -15.03 -8.58 0.59
C GLU A 131 -14.35 -9.37 1.71
N ARG A 132 -13.46 -10.30 1.36
CA ARG A 132 -12.80 -11.17 2.33
C ARG A 132 -11.80 -10.41 3.21
N SER A 133 -11.01 -9.52 2.61
CA SER A 133 -10.07 -8.64 3.30
C SER A 133 -10.80 -7.68 4.22
N ARG A 134 -11.93 -7.10 3.80
CA ARG A 134 -12.75 -6.25 4.66
C ARG A 134 -13.22 -6.97 5.92
N ILE A 135 -13.72 -8.20 5.80
CA ILE A 135 -14.14 -9.01 6.95
C ILE A 135 -12.94 -9.24 7.89
N ARG A 136 -11.79 -9.64 7.34
CA ARG A 136 -10.56 -9.89 8.12
C ARG A 136 -10.10 -8.63 8.86
N ILE A 137 -10.11 -7.47 8.20
CA ILE A 137 -9.74 -6.18 8.81
C ILE A 137 -10.70 -5.84 9.95
N ILE A 138 -12.02 -6.01 9.76
CA ILE A 138 -13.01 -5.80 10.82
C ILE A 138 -12.74 -6.72 12.02
N GLU A 139 -12.50 -8.01 11.78
CA GLU A 139 -12.17 -8.97 12.83
C GLU A 139 -10.92 -8.54 13.61
N TRP A 140 -9.86 -8.15 12.89
CA TRP A 140 -8.62 -7.69 13.51
C TRP A 140 -8.82 -6.40 14.33
N LEU A 141 -9.54 -5.40 13.79
CA LEU A 141 -9.85 -4.16 14.49
C LEU A 141 -10.66 -4.42 15.77
N ARG A 142 -11.64 -5.35 15.72
CA ARG A 142 -12.44 -5.75 16.88
C ARG A 142 -11.61 -6.45 17.95
N ASN A 143 -10.76 -7.39 17.55
CA ASN A 143 -9.89 -8.12 18.47
C ASN A 143 -8.92 -7.18 19.19
N ASN A 144 -8.50 -6.12 18.50
CA ASN A 144 -7.66 -5.07 19.04
C ASN A 144 -8.43 -3.90 19.69
N LYS A 145 -9.76 -4.03 19.85
CA LYS A 145 -10.64 -3.07 20.54
C LYS A 145 -10.65 -1.66 19.96
N PHE A 146 -10.47 -1.52 18.65
CA PHE A 146 -10.56 -0.22 17.98
C PHE A 146 -12.01 0.28 17.91
N HIS A 147 -12.26 1.53 18.30
CA HIS A 147 -13.55 2.16 18.04
C HIS A 147 -13.49 2.89 16.70
N PHE A 148 -14.05 2.31 15.64
CA PHE A 148 -13.87 2.79 14.27
C PHE A 148 -15.15 2.77 13.44
N VAL A 149 -15.09 3.47 12.32
CA VAL A 149 -16.00 3.37 11.17
C VAL A 149 -15.18 3.49 9.89
N PHE A 150 -15.68 2.93 8.79
CA PHE A 150 -15.08 3.13 7.48
C PHE A 150 -15.70 4.35 6.80
N GLU A 151 -14.87 5.26 6.28
CA GLU A 151 -15.32 6.43 5.51
C GLU A 151 -16.21 6.01 4.34
N GLU A 152 -15.90 4.88 3.72
CA GLU A 152 -16.62 4.34 2.57
C GLU A 152 -18.07 3.93 2.89
N ASP A 153 -18.42 3.78 4.17
CA ASP A 153 -19.75 3.37 4.62
C ASP A 153 -20.62 4.53 5.13
N LEU A 154 -20.12 5.77 4.99
CA LEU A 154 -20.75 6.98 5.51
C LEU A 154 -21.38 7.80 4.39
N ASP A 155 -22.65 8.13 4.55
CA ASP A 155 -23.38 9.04 3.67
C ASP A 155 -23.18 10.52 4.11
N PHE A 156 -21.92 10.94 4.28
CA PHE A 156 -21.57 12.30 4.66
C PHE A 156 -20.97 13.08 3.49
N THR A 157 -21.21 14.39 3.48
CA THR A 157 -20.51 15.27 2.54
C THR A 157 -19.03 15.38 2.93
N LYS A 158 -18.17 15.63 1.93
CA LYS A 158 -16.73 15.84 2.15
C LYS A 158 -16.45 16.88 3.24
N HIS A 159 -17.19 17.99 3.23
CA HIS A 159 -17.06 19.04 4.23
C HIS A 159 -17.30 18.53 5.66
N VAL A 160 -18.36 17.75 5.88
CA VAL A 160 -18.68 17.21 7.22
C VAL A 160 -17.62 16.22 7.68
N LEU A 161 -17.10 15.38 6.79
CA LEU A 161 -16.00 14.45 7.09
C LEU A 161 -14.73 15.20 7.52
N GLU A 162 -14.35 16.25 6.80
CA GLU A 162 -13.17 17.04 7.14
C GLU A 162 -13.35 17.76 8.48
N GLN A 163 -14.53 18.33 8.76
CA GLN A 163 -14.82 18.94 10.04
C GLN A 163 -14.78 17.94 11.20
N LEU A 164 -15.26 16.70 10.99
CA LEU A 164 -15.14 15.63 11.97
C LEU A 164 -13.69 15.28 12.29
N LYS A 165 -12.80 15.29 11.28
CA LYS A 165 -11.36 15.04 11.45
C LYS A 165 -10.67 16.20 12.17
N ILE A 166 -10.90 17.44 11.74
CA ILE A 166 -10.32 18.65 12.35
C ILE A 166 -10.69 18.72 13.83
N HIS A 167 -11.96 18.48 14.15
CA HIS A 167 -12.48 18.59 15.50
C HIS A 167 -12.45 17.26 16.26
N LEU A 168 -11.67 16.26 15.86
CA LEU A 168 -11.71 14.91 16.47
C LEU A 168 -11.56 14.93 17.99
N PHE A 169 -10.76 15.84 18.53
CA PHE A 169 -10.49 15.95 19.97
C PHE A 169 -11.31 17.03 20.70
N ASP A 170 -12.09 17.83 19.97
CA ASP A 170 -12.83 18.93 20.56
C ASP A 170 -14.14 18.45 21.17
N ALA A 171 -14.30 18.60 22.48
CA ALA A 171 -15.51 18.19 23.18
C ALA A 171 -16.75 19.03 22.81
N LYS A 172 -16.53 20.33 22.53
CA LYS A 172 -17.59 21.28 22.15
C LYS A 172 -17.46 21.63 20.67
N VAL A 173 -18.46 21.25 19.89
CA VAL A 173 -18.52 21.48 18.44
C VAL A 173 -19.91 21.99 18.05
N SER A 174 -20.08 22.36 16.78
CA SER A 174 -21.38 22.78 16.26
C SER A 174 -22.44 21.67 16.39
N LYS A 175 -23.72 22.06 16.31
CA LYS A 175 -24.84 21.12 16.38
C LYS A 175 -24.79 20.07 15.28
N GLU A 176 -24.37 20.46 14.08
CA GLU A 176 -24.21 19.58 12.93
C GLU A 176 -23.16 18.48 13.19
N ILE A 177 -21.98 18.84 13.67
CA ILE A 177 -20.92 17.87 13.99
C ILE A 177 -21.34 16.97 15.16
N THR A 178 -22.04 17.52 16.16
CA THR A 178 -22.58 16.71 17.27
C THR A 178 -23.53 15.62 16.77
N GLN A 179 -24.42 15.95 15.83
CA GLN A 179 -25.33 14.99 15.21
C GLN A 179 -24.57 13.95 14.37
N ALA A 180 -23.59 14.38 13.58
CA ALA A 180 -22.75 13.48 12.80
C ALA A 180 -22.00 12.49 13.71
N ARG A 181 -21.43 12.93 14.83
CA ARG A 181 -20.78 12.05 15.82
C ARG A 181 -21.72 10.98 16.39
N GLN A 182 -22.98 11.33 16.65
CA GLN A 182 -23.97 10.36 17.12
C GLN A 182 -24.27 9.29 16.06
N LEU A 183 -24.36 9.69 14.79
CA LEU A 183 -24.50 8.75 13.67
C LEU A 183 -23.28 7.83 13.56
N LEU A 184 -22.06 8.37 13.71
CA LEU A 184 -20.83 7.57 13.75
C LEU A 184 -20.83 6.56 14.89
N ALA A 185 -21.18 6.98 16.10
CA ALA A 185 -21.25 6.09 17.25
C ALA A 185 -22.27 4.96 17.07
N ASN A 186 -23.39 5.23 16.40
CA ASN A 186 -24.37 4.21 16.06
C ASN A 186 -23.86 3.25 14.97
N LYS A 187 -23.20 3.78 13.93
CA LYS A 187 -22.58 2.97 12.87
C LYS A 187 -21.47 2.08 13.42
N ALA A 188 -20.63 2.60 14.31
CA ALA A 188 -19.54 1.87 14.95
C ALA A 188 -20.04 0.59 15.67
N LYS A 189 -21.20 0.67 16.33
CA LYS A 189 -21.82 -0.50 16.99
C LYS A 189 -22.17 -1.62 16.01
N VAL A 190 -22.50 -1.29 14.76
CA VAL A 190 -22.84 -2.28 13.72
C VAL A 190 -21.63 -3.14 13.38
N TYR A 191 -20.42 -2.58 13.32
CA TYR A 191 -19.19 -3.37 13.06
C TYR A 191 -18.90 -4.42 14.14
N TYR A 192 -19.38 -4.19 15.36
CA TYR A 192 -19.26 -5.12 16.48
C TYR A 192 -20.38 -6.16 16.54
N SER A 193 -21.36 -6.09 15.63
CA SER A 193 -22.43 -7.07 15.50
C SER A 193 -22.03 -8.23 14.58
N ASN A 194 -22.78 -9.33 14.63
CA ASN A 194 -22.57 -10.47 13.73
C ASN A 194 -22.93 -10.15 12.26
N GLU A 195 -23.67 -9.07 12.00
CA GLU A 195 -24.07 -8.66 10.65
C GLU A 195 -22.87 -8.16 9.83
N ALA A 196 -21.88 -7.54 10.50
CA ALA A 196 -20.68 -7.04 9.84
C ALA A 196 -19.70 -8.16 9.41
N LEU A 197 -19.75 -9.33 10.04
CA LEU A 197 -18.92 -10.48 9.70
C LEU A 197 -19.58 -11.39 8.65
N ASN A 198 -20.91 -11.39 8.62
CA ASN A 198 -21.71 -12.22 7.72
C ASN A 198 -22.85 -11.38 7.14
N PRO A 199 -22.60 -10.58 6.09
CA PRO A 199 -23.65 -9.83 5.43
C PRO A 199 -24.64 -10.81 4.79
N ARG A 200 -25.74 -11.10 5.48
CA ARG A 200 -26.79 -11.96 4.93
C ARG A 200 -27.56 -11.18 3.86
N PRO A 201 -27.93 -11.81 2.73
CA PRO A 201 -28.91 -11.23 1.82
C PRO A 201 -30.19 -10.96 2.60
N LYS A 202 -30.71 -9.72 2.57
CA LYS A 202 -31.94 -9.36 3.27
C LYS A 202 -33.08 -10.28 2.79
N ARG A 203 -33.52 -11.18 3.66
CA ARG A 203 -34.49 -12.25 3.36
C ARG A 203 -35.83 -11.64 2.95
N GLY A 204 -36.34 -11.96 1.76
CA GLY A 204 -37.76 -11.76 1.40
C GLY A 204 -38.11 -10.71 0.36
N ARG A 205 -37.15 -10.11 -0.36
CA ARG A 205 -37.46 -9.38 -1.61
C ARG A 205 -36.62 -10.01 -2.72
N PRO A 206 -37.18 -10.27 -3.92
CA PRO A 206 -36.35 -10.57 -5.09
C PRO A 206 -35.27 -9.51 -5.17
N PRO A 207 -34.02 -9.84 -5.59
CA PRO A 207 -33.04 -8.81 -5.86
C PRO A 207 -33.70 -7.88 -6.88
N LYS A 208 -34.13 -6.69 -6.45
CA LYS A 208 -34.15 -5.57 -7.38
C LYS A 208 -32.73 -5.61 -7.91
N GLN A 209 -32.56 -5.74 -9.23
CA GLN A 209 -31.31 -5.38 -9.87
C GLN A 209 -31.03 -3.97 -9.37
N SER A 210 -30.29 -3.87 -8.28
CA SER A 210 -29.71 -2.64 -7.83
C SER A 210 -28.74 -2.39 -8.95
N ALA A 211 -29.16 -1.52 -9.87
CA ALA A 211 -28.22 -0.80 -10.72
C ALA A 211 -27.02 -0.52 -9.83
N LYS A 212 -25.86 -0.98 -10.28
CA LYS A 212 -24.57 -0.73 -9.67
C LYS A 212 -24.47 0.80 -9.59
N VAL A 213 -24.97 1.37 -8.50
CA VAL A 213 -24.78 2.78 -8.21
C VAL A 213 -23.35 2.77 -7.73
N GLU A 214 -22.44 2.96 -8.67
CA GLU A 214 -21.11 3.46 -8.39
C GLU A 214 -21.31 4.85 -7.77
N THR A 215 -21.72 4.88 -6.51
CA THR A 215 -21.54 6.07 -5.68
C THR A 215 -20.05 6.24 -5.61
N GLU A 216 -19.51 7.20 -6.37
CA GLU A 216 -18.17 7.71 -6.16
C GLU A 216 -18.04 8.01 -4.67
N THR A 217 -17.29 7.17 -3.96
CA THR A 217 -17.03 7.35 -2.56
C THR A 217 -16.37 8.70 -2.40
N THR A 218 -17.01 9.64 -1.70
CA THR A 218 -16.42 10.96 -1.45
C THR A 218 -15.27 10.81 -0.48
N ILE A 219 -14.07 10.59 -1.00
CA ILE A 219 -12.85 10.50 -0.22
C ILE A 219 -12.48 11.91 0.26
N SER A 220 -12.48 12.11 1.58
CA SER A 220 -12.08 13.37 2.21
C SER A 220 -10.57 13.50 2.30
N SER A 221 -10.01 14.69 2.57
CA SER A 221 -8.56 14.80 2.78
C SER A 221 -8.09 14.07 4.06
N ASP A 222 -6.85 13.61 4.06
CA ASP A 222 -6.21 13.09 5.27
C ASP A 222 -5.82 14.27 6.18
N ILE A 223 -6.43 14.33 7.36
CA ILE A 223 -6.24 15.42 8.31
C ILE A 223 -5.88 14.78 9.65
N TYR A 224 -4.61 14.91 10.02
CA TYR A 224 -4.05 14.43 11.28
C TYR A 224 -3.39 15.60 12.01
N THR A 225 -3.70 15.77 13.29
CA THR A 225 -3.29 16.93 14.11
C THR A 225 -2.31 16.55 15.21
N LYS A 226 -2.20 15.26 15.54
CA LYS A 226 -1.43 14.70 16.66
C LYS A 226 -0.38 13.69 16.20
N VAL A 227 0.06 13.75 14.95
CA VAL A 227 1.19 12.97 14.44
C VAL A 227 2.49 13.49 15.06
N PRO A 228 3.25 12.65 15.80
CA PRO A 228 4.57 13.00 16.30
C PRO A 228 5.50 13.42 15.17
N ALA A 229 6.40 14.36 15.43
CA ALA A 229 7.29 14.89 14.40
C ALA A 229 8.13 13.80 13.72
N ILE A 230 8.61 12.82 14.50
CA ILE A 230 9.40 11.67 14.04
C ILE A 230 8.56 10.79 13.10
N ALA A 231 7.30 10.54 13.45
CA ALA A 231 6.40 9.66 12.71
C ALA A 231 5.92 10.23 11.36
N ARG A 232 6.04 11.55 11.13
CA ARG A 232 5.52 12.21 9.90
C ARG A 232 6.15 11.67 8.61
N ARG A 233 7.43 11.29 8.65
CA ARG A 233 8.17 10.72 7.50
C ARG A 233 7.76 9.28 7.16
N PHE A 234 7.00 8.66 8.05
CA PHE A 234 6.54 7.28 7.94
C PHE A 234 5.03 7.21 7.67
N LEU A 235 4.34 8.33 7.46
CA LEU A 235 2.91 8.31 7.18
C LEU A 235 2.61 7.58 5.86
N PHE A 236 1.76 6.56 5.95
CA PHE A 236 1.31 5.79 4.81
C PHE A 236 0.09 6.46 4.16
N LEU A 237 0.30 7.09 3.01
CA LEU A 237 -0.70 7.89 2.29
C LEU A 237 -0.82 7.43 0.82
N PRO A 238 -1.19 6.17 0.54
CA PRO A 238 -1.36 5.72 -0.83
C PRO A 238 -2.57 6.41 -1.48
N GLU A 239 -2.45 6.71 -2.78
CA GLU A 239 -3.52 7.26 -3.60
C GLU A 239 -4.41 6.13 -4.13
N ILE A 240 -5.34 5.66 -3.30
CA ILE A 240 -6.27 4.58 -3.67
C ILE A 240 -7.66 5.15 -3.88
N SER A 241 -8.10 5.19 -5.14
CA SER A 241 -9.44 5.64 -5.53
C SER A 241 -10.45 4.49 -5.64
N SER A 242 -9.98 3.27 -5.93
CA SER A 242 -10.82 2.08 -6.12
C SER A 242 -10.11 0.81 -5.65
N ALA A 243 -10.88 -0.23 -5.32
CA ALA A 243 -10.34 -1.56 -5.04
C ALA A 243 -9.59 -2.16 -6.26
N SER A 244 -9.95 -1.75 -7.47
CA SER A 244 -9.24 -2.13 -8.70
C SER A 244 -7.86 -1.51 -8.80
N SER A 245 -7.63 -0.35 -8.17
CA SER A 245 -6.34 0.35 -8.17
C SER A 245 -5.33 -0.24 -7.18
N ILE A 246 -5.74 -1.21 -6.35
CA ILE A 246 -4.85 -1.87 -5.40
C ILE A 246 -4.18 -3.05 -6.09
N THR A 247 -2.85 -3.11 -6.00
CA THR A 247 -2.12 -4.32 -6.36
C THR A 247 -2.32 -5.37 -5.28
N PHE A 248 -2.75 -6.57 -5.68
CA PHE A 248 -2.78 -7.73 -4.76
C PHE A 248 -1.38 -8.36 -4.58
N SER A 249 -0.35 -7.74 -5.17
CA SER A 249 1.04 -8.16 -5.08
C SER A 249 1.74 -7.45 -3.92
N GLU A 250 2.55 -8.19 -3.17
CA GLU A 250 3.48 -7.61 -2.17
C GLU A 250 4.64 -6.88 -2.85
N LYS A 251 5.03 -7.32 -4.05
CA LYS A 251 6.26 -6.87 -4.73
C LYS A 251 6.12 -5.56 -5.48
N PHE A 252 4.92 -5.24 -5.95
CA PHE A 252 4.69 -4.12 -6.88
C PHE A 252 3.75 -3.12 -6.24
N ASP A 253 4.13 -1.85 -6.33
CA ASP A 253 3.40 -0.77 -5.68
C ASP A 253 2.19 -0.32 -6.52
N THR A 254 2.25 -0.49 -7.83
CA THR A 254 1.21 -0.10 -8.77
C THR A 254 0.84 -1.23 -9.75
N GLU A 255 -0.42 -1.21 -10.21
CA GLU A 255 -0.90 -2.18 -11.19
C GLU A 255 -0.11 -2.08 -12.50
N GLU A 256 0.25 -0.85 -12.89
CA GLU A 256 1.06 -0.58 -14.07
C GLU A 256 2.44 -1.24 -13.98
N GLU A 257 3.10 -1.15 -12.82
CA GLU A 257 4.40 -1.79 -12.59
C GLU A 257 4.31 -3.31 -12.65
N PHE A 258 3.29 -3.91 -12.04
CA PHE A 258 3.03 -5.35 -12.12
C PHE A 258 2.80 -5.79 -13.56
N LEU A 259 1.93 -5.09 -14.30
CA LEU A 259 1.62 -5.40 -15.70
C LEU A 259 2.84 -5.17 -16.62
N ALA A 260 3.68 -4.19 -16.33
CA ALA A 260 4.93 -3.96 -17.06
C ALA A 260 5.91 -5.13 -16.87
N ASN A 261 6.01 -5.66 -15.66
CA ASN A 261 6.78 -6.87 -15.39
C ASN A 261 6.20 -8.10 -16.09
N LEU A 262 4.86 -8.24 -16.08
CA LEU A 262 4.16 -9.34 -16.75
C LEU A 262 4.42 -9.38 -18.26
N ARG A 263 4.40 -8.20 -18.89
CA ARG A 263 4.67 -8.04 -20.33
C ARG A 263 6.16 -8.16 -20.68
N GLY A 264 7.03 -8.32 -19.68
CA GLY A 264 8.46 -8.05 -19.77
C GLY A 264 9.35 -9.07 -19.08
N SER A 265 9.21 -10.37 -19.39
CA SER A 265 10.14 -11.42 -18.92
C SER A 265 11.61 -10.95 -18.98
N THR A 266 12.20 -10.66 -17.81
CA THR A 266 13.64 -10.49 -17.51
C THR A 266 14.44 -9.35 -18.17
N ARG A 267 13.88 -8.54 -19.08
CA ARG A 267 14.64 -7.44 -19.73
C ARG A 267 14.19 -6.04 -19.36
N LEU A 268 13.05 -5.90 -18.69
CA LEU A 268 12.44 -4.63 -18.32
C LEU A 268 12.71 -4.20 -16.87
N GLU A 269 13.08 -5.10 -15.96
CA GLU A 269 13.49 -4.75 -14.59
C GLU A 269 14.65 -3.73 -14.60
N ASP A 270 15.65 -3.95 -15.44
CA ASP A 270 16.77 -3.01 -15.61
C ASP A 270 16.32 -1.66 -16.22
N GLN A 271 15.32 -1.67 -17.11
CA GLN A 271 14.84 -0.46 -17.79
C GLN A 271 13.85 0.36 -16.93
N LEU A 272 13.01 -0.28 -16.12
CA LEU A 272 12.09 0.36 -15.19
C LEU A 272 12.86 0.98 -14.03
N ASN A 273 13.88 0.30 -13.50
CA ASN A 273 14.80 0.89 -12.53
C ASN A 273 15.52 2.12 -13.10
N LEU A 274 15.98 2.05 -14.36
CA LEU A 274 16.58 3.20 -15.07
C LEU A 274 15.59 4.34 -15.32
N ALA A 275 14.35 4.03 -15.69
CA ALA A 275 13.30 5.02 -15.95
C ALA A 275 12.88 5.73 -14.65
N ASN A 276 12.63 4.97 -13.57
CA ASN A 276 12.31 5.50 -12.25
C ASN A 276 13.47 6.33 -11.68
N LEU A 277 14.72 5.91 -11.88
CA LEU A 277 15.88 6.72 -11.54
C LEU A 277 15.96 8.00 -12.37
N SER A 278 15.68 7.93 -13.67
CA SER A 278 15.70 9.11 -14.54
C SER A 278 14.61 10.13 -14.19
N GLU A 279 13.44 9.66 -13.79
CA GLU A 279 12.31 10.50 -13.39
C GLU A 279 12.58 11.13 -12.02
N ARG A 280 13.07 10.36 -11.04
CA ARG A 280 13.52 10.88 -9.75
C ARG A 280 14.65 11.90 -9.91
N PHE A 281 15.58 11.69 -10.85
CA PHE A 281 16.67 12.63 -11.14
C PHE A 281 16.16 13.91 -11.82
N ALA A 282 15.16 13.81 -12.69
CA ALA A 282 14.50 14.96 -13.30
C ALA A 282 13.75 15.79 -12.26
N SER A 283 12.99 15.14 -11.37
CA SER A 283 12.31 15.80 -10.26
C SER A 283 13.29 16.44 -9.26
N LEU A 284 14.42 15.79 -8.99
CA LEU A 284 15.51 16.35 -8.16
C LEU A 284 16.17 17.57 -8.82
N LYS A 285 16.40 17.54 -10.14
CA LYS A 285 16.91 18.70 -10.88
C LYS A 285 15.93 19.86 -10.86
N GLU A 286 14.64 19.59 -11.04
CA GLU A 286 13.60 20.61 -11.01
C GLU A 286 13.46 21.22 -9.60
N LEU A 287 13.55 20.39 -8.55
CA LEU A 287 13.62 20.84 -7.17
C LEU A 287 14.90 21.65 -6.89
N SER A 288 16.07 21.21 -7.37
CA SER A 288 17.35 21.92 -7.21
C SER A 288 17.31 23.30 -7.87
N ALA A 289 16.77 23.39 -9.08
CA ALA A 289 16.56 24.65 -9.80
C ALA A 289 15.59 25.58 -9.06
N LYS A 290 14.53 25.01 -8.46
CA LYS A 290 13.52 25.75 -7.69
C LYS A 290 14.03 26.21 -6.32
N LEU A 291 15.01 25.51 -5.75
CA LEU A 291 15.70 25.84 -4.51
C LEU A 291 16.93 26.76 -4.71
N GLY A 292 17.25 27.12 -5.96
CA GLY A 292 18.30 28.10 -6.28
C GLY A 292 19.73 27.57 -6.14
N TYR A 293 19.92 26.25 -6.15
CA TYR A 293 21.25 25.64 -6.25
C TYR A 293 21.65 25.52 -7.74
N ASP A 294 21.80 26.66 -8.42
CA ASP A 294 22.64 26.72 -9.61
C ASP A 294 24.05 27.06 -9.13
N SER A 295 24.96 26.10 -9.25
CA SER A 295 26.37 26.28 -8.96
C SER A 295 27.01 27.15 -10.04
N GLU A 296 26.96 28.47 -9.85
CA GLU A 296 28.00 29.38 -10.34
C GLU A 296 29.15 29.39 -9.34
N SER A 297 30.07 28.45 -9.49
CA SER A 297 31.48 28.64 -9.09
C SER A 297 32.32 27.67 -9.90
N GLY A 298 32.82 28.16 -11.03
CA GLY A 298 33.88 27.50 -11.77
C GLY A 298 35.18 27.56 -10.98
N GLU A 299 35.77 26.40 -10.73
CA GLU A 299 37.20 26.24 -10.55
C GLU A 299 37.64 24.99 -11.30
N ASP A 300 38.47 25.20 -12.32
CA ASP A 300 39.22 24.17 -13.04
C ASP A 300 40.11 23.42 -12.03
N LEU A 301 39.65 22.27 -11.56
CA LEU A 301 40.37 21.44 -10.59
C LEU A 301 41.33 20.42 -11.25
N PHE A 302 41.77 20.67 -12.49
CA PHE A 302 42.74 19.81 -13.21
C PHE A 302 43.70 20.59 -14.11
N SER A 303 44.19 21.75 -13.67
CA SER A 303 45.37 22.38 -14.26
C SER A 303 46.43 22.66 -13.18
N GLY A 304 47.46 21.83 -13.14
CA GLY A 304 48.59 21.94 -12.24
C GLY A 304 49.62 20.87 -12.58
N ASP A 305 50.46 21.19 -13.56
CA ASP A 305 51.74 20.54 -13.86
C ASP A 305 52.51 20.18 -12.59
N ASP A 306 53.07 18.97 -12.55
CA ASP A 306 54.44 18.78 -12.12
C ASP A 306 55.01 17.59 -12.91
N ASP A 307 56.01 17.93 -13.73
CA ASP A 307 56.91 17.04 -14.44
C ASP A 307 57.59 16.06 -13.48
N ASP A 308 57.72 14.80 -13.87
CA ASP A 308 58.99 14.09 -13.75
C ASP A 308 59.03 12.84 -14.65
N GLU A 309 60.14 12.77 -15.37
CA GLU A 309 60.51 11.79 -16.39
C GLU A 309 60.59 10.36 -15.85
N GLU A 310 60.17 9.37 -16.65
CA GLU A 310 61.02 8.21 -16.96
C GLU A 310 60.42 7.37 -18.10
N GLU A 311 61.13 7.36 -19.24
CA GLU A 311 60.93 6.42 -20.34
C GLU A 311 61.22 4.99 -19.88
N VAL A 312 60.24 4.09 -20.00
CA VAL A 312 60.54 2.66 -20.23
C VAL A 312 59.61 2.04 -21.26
N SER A 313 60.18 1.86 -22.45
CA SER A 313 59.64 1.11 -23.58
C SER A 313 59.41 -0.37 -23.25
N LEU A 314 58.24 -0.95 -23.58
CA LEU A 314 58.12 -2.37 -23.92
C LEU A 314 57.05 -2.64 -25.00
N LYS A 315 57.52 -3.32 -26.05
CA LYS A 315 56.89 -3.64 -27.34
C LYS A 315 55.67 -4.57 -27.23
N PRO A 316 54.76 -4.55 -28.23
CA PRO A 316 53.64 -5.48 -28.31
C PRO A 316 54.10 -6.86 -28.80
N LYS A 317 53.81 -7.92 -28.04
CA LYS A 317 53.97 -9.31 -28.49
C LYS A 317 52.70 -9.81 -29.17
N THR A 318 52.87 -10.01 -30.47
CA THR A 318 52.09 -10.82 -31.38
C THR A 318 51.84 -12.24 -30.86
N GLY A 319 50.61 -12.73 -30.99
CA GLY A 319 50.23 -14.13 -30.84
C GLY A 319 49.19 -14.51 -31.90
N LYS A 320 49.67 -14.99 -33.04
CA LYS A 320 48.92 -15.30 -34.28
C LYS A 320 48.61 -16.80 -34.34
N ARG A 321 47.56 -17.13 -35.10
CA ARG A 321 47.15 -18.45 -35.69
C ARG A 321 46.06 -19.16 -34.88
N GLY A 322 44.92 -19.56 -35.46
CA GLY A 322 44.52 -19.91 -36.83
C GLY A 322 43.64 -21.17 -36.70
N ARG A 323 42.76 -21.61 -37.61
CA ARG A 323 42.39 -21.26 -38.98
C ARG A 323 41.21 -22.20 -39.35
N LYS A 324 40.14 -21.62 -39.93
CA LYS A 324 39.19 -22.14 -40.95
C LYS A 324 38.39 -23.45 -40.73
N LYS A 325 37.10 -23.38 -41.12
CA LYS A 325 36.61 -24.00 -42.38
C LYS A 325 35.28 -23.37 -42.84
N ALA A 326 35.27 -22.92 -44.09
CA ALA A 326 34.10 -22.87 -44.96
C ALA A 326 34.61 -23.18 -46.39
N THR A 327 33.87 -24.07 -47.05
CA THR A 327 34.01 -24.66 -48.40
C THR A 327 35.26 -25.48 -48.69
#